data_AF-A0A2H6JY50-F1
#
_entry.id   AF-A0A2H6JY50-F1
#
_cell.length_a   1.000
_cell.length_b   1.000
_cell.length_c   1.000
_cell.angle_alpha   90.00
_cell.angle_beta   90.00
_cell.angle_gamma   90.00
#
_symmetry.space_group_name_H-M   'P 1'
#
loop_
_entity.id
_entity.type
_entity.pdbx_description
1 polymer ?
#
loop_
_entity_poly.entity_id
_entity_poly.type
_entity_poly.pdbx_seq_one_letter_code
_entity_poly.pdbx_strand_id
1 'polypeptide(L)'
;MEERILVISIDRDADIAVKIGLDGPIIGREENLNAAVSLGLADPTETDTNTIFEAIRLYDNYKALRKNVEVVTVVGDEIVGVISDEKIAKQLDSIIEKFKPTGVIIVTDGAEDEYILPIIQSRVPVISLSRVIMKQSENLESTYYLILDFMREIVSDTKLSRLVLGIPGLALILYMLLGPHSWRVIFGIAGFFLLIKGFQLESYFEKGYEEFKTSFIAGKISFFTYAVAMILTALGLIMGRAEALNQGTMSNIDYLPYFLTGSIDFFMFAAIVAIIGKSIDALVEGLPLYKYGVLIIFVIALRLIFSSVALFLEDKLAKDIFALTITVGLVLTIVAFIGIKGTGKKAEIT
;
A
#
# COMPACT_ATOMS: atom_id res chain seq x y z
N MET A 1 -11.90 3.33 -59.61
CA MET A 1 -10.65 2.55 -59.47
C MET A 1 -11.04 1.20 -58.90
N GLU A 2 -10.48 0.10 -59.39
CA GLU A 2 -10.71 -1.21 -58.76
C GLU A 2 -10.19 -1.19 -57.32
N GLU A 3 -11.01 -1.67 -56.39
CA GLU A 3 -10.68 -1.73 -54.97
C GLU A 3 -9.60 -2.80 -54.76
N ARG A 4 -8.40 -2.37 -54.35
CA ARG A 4 -7.25 -3.22 -54.03
C ARG A 4 -6.98 -3.14 -52.54
N ILE A 5 -7.18 -4.26 -51.85
CA ILE A 5 -7.12 -4.33 -50.39
C ILE A 5 -5.82 -5.03 -49.99
N LEU A 6 -5.03 -4.41 -49.14
CA LEU A 6 -3.87 -5.03 -48.52
C LEU A 6 -4.26 -5.48 -47.11
N VAL A 7 -4.11 -6.75 -46.79
CA VAL A 7 -4.20 -7.24 -45.40
C VAL A 7 -2.77 -7.33 -44.87
N ILE A 8 -2.48 -6.59 -43.81
CA ILE A 8 -1.14 -6.50 -43.24
C ILE A 8 -1.12 -7.02 -41.80
N SER A 9 -0.27 -8.01 -41.53
CA SER A 9 0.14 -8.40 -40.17
C SER A 9 1.42 -7.65 -39.83
N ILE A 10 1.55 -7.20 -38.58
CA ILE A 10 2.71 -6.43 -38.11
C ILE A 10 3.36 -7.24 -36.99
N ASP A 11 4.67 -7.46 -37.11
CA ASP A 11 5.56 -7.90 -36.04
C ASP A 11 6.59 -6.78 -35.87
N ARG A 12 6.47 -5.99 -34.80
CA ARG A 12 7.30 -4.78 -34.60
C ARG A 12 8.63 -5.08 -33.90
N ASP A 13 8.70 -6.05 -33.03
CA ASP A 13 9.89 -6.42 -32.24
C ASP A 13 10.74 -7.53 -32.87
N ALA A 14 10.39 -7.92 -34.10
CA ALA A 14 11.13 -8.84 -34.94
C ALA A 14 11.17 -10.28 -34.42
N ASP A 15 10.14 -10.71 -33.70
CA ASP A 15 10.06 -12.08 -33.22
C ASP A 15 10.09 -13.11 -34.38
N ILE A 16 9.54 -12.77 -35.53
CA ILE A 16 9.64 -13.58 -36.75
C ILE A 16 11.09 -13.68 -37.24
N ALA A 17 11.83 -12.55 -37.27
CA ALA A 17 13.22 -12.57 -37.72
C ALA A 17 14.12 -13.31 -36.73
N VAL A 18 13.91 -13.10 -35.42
CA VAL A 18 14.70 -13.69 -34.34
C VAL A 18 14.45 -15.20 -34.22
N LYS A 19 13.18 -15.61 -34.19
CA LYS A 19 12.81 -17.01 -33.87
C LYS A 19 12.89 -17.93 -35.09
N ILE A 20 12.61 -17.42 -36.29
CA ILE A 20 12.57 -18.24 -37.51
C ILE A 20 13.43 -17.72 -38.68
N GLY A 21 14.15 -16.62 -38.52
CA GLY A 21 15.14 -16.15 -39.49
C GLY A 21 14.56 -15.50 -40.76
N LEU A 22 13.34 -14.96 -40.69
CA LEU A 22 12.69 -14.28 -41.82
C LEU A 22 12.62 -12.76 -41.60
N ASP A 23 13.35 -11.98 -42.40
CA ASP A 23 13.48 -10.52 -42.25
C ASP A 23 12.30 -9.67 -42.77
N GLY A 24 11.34 -10.30 -43.45
CA GLY A 24 10.22 -9.62 -44.12
C GLY A 24 10.63 -8.75 -45.33
N PRO A 25 9.66 -8.22 -46.11
CA PRO A 25 8.23 -8.49 -45.99
C PRO A 25 7.87 -9.87 -46.55
N ILE A 26 7.00 -10.59 -45.84
CA ILE A 26 6.52 -11.92 -46.23
C ILE A 26 5.24 -11.73 -47.04
N ILE A 27 5.32 -11.87 -48.36
CA ILE A 27 4.22 -11.54 -49.29
C ILE A 27 3.55 -12.81 -49.79
N GLY A 28 2.22 -12.84 -49.75
CA GLY A 28 1.40 -13.89 -50.32
C GLY A 28 0.95 -14.94 -49.30
N ARG A 29 -0.18 -15.57 -49.59
CA ARG A 29 -0.88 -16.48 -48.66
C ARG A 29 -0.02 -17.65 -48.19
N GLU A 30 0.65 -18.35 -49.10
CA GLU A 30 1.44 -19.55 -48.77
C GLU A 30 2.69 -19.22 -47.96
N GLU A 31 3.38 -18.12 -48.30
CA GLU A 31 4.56 -17.68 -47.54
C GLU A 31 4.18 -17.27 -46.11
N ASN A 32 3.05 -16.59 -45.93
CA ASN A 32 2.53 -16.24 -44.61
C ASN A 32 2.10 -17.49 -43.82
N LEU A 33 1.51 -18.48 -44.49
CA LEU A 33 1.14 -19.74 -43.83
C LEU A 33 2.38 -20.50 -43.34
N ASN A 34 3.42 -20.57 -44.18
CA ASN A 34 4.69 -21.21 -43.82
C ASN A 34 5.38 -20.49 -42.65
N ALA A 35 5.35 -19.15 -42.65
CA ALA A 35 5.88 -18.34 -41.56
C ALA A 35 5.13 -18.58 -40.25
N ALA A 36 3.78 -18.54 -40.26
CA ALA A 36 2.96 -18.80 -39.09
C ALA A 36 3.17 -20.21 -38.51
N VAL A 37 3.24 -21.23 -39.39
CA VAL A 37 3.50 -22.62 -38.96
C VAL A 37 4.90 -22.75 -38.38
N SER A 38 5.91 -22.14 -39.00
CA SER A 38 7.29 -22.20 -38.50
C SER A 38 7.43 -21.47 -37.16
N LEU A 39 6.80 -20.30 -37.02
CA LEU A 39 6.82 -19.50 -35.79
C LEU A 39 6.14 -20.25 -34.65
N GLY A 40 4.93 -20.78 -34.89
CA GLY A 40 4.20 -21.55 -33.88
C GLY A 40 4.88 -22.87 -33.50
N LEU A 41 5.72 -23.44 -34.37
CA LEU A 41 6.57 -24.60 -34.05
C LEU A 41 7.83 -24.22 -33.25
N ALA A 42 8.41 -23.05 -33.52
CA ALA A 42 9.57 -22.53 -32.80
C ALA A 42 9.19 -22.02 -31.40
N ASP A 43 8.07 -21.31 -31.29
CA ASP A 43 7.54 -20.76 -30.05
C ASP A 43 6.00 -20.81 -30.05
N PRO A 44 5.39 -21.84 -29.44
CA PRO A 44 3.94 -21.96 -29.33
C PRO A 44 3.28 -20.90 -28.44
N THR A 45 4.05 -20.14 -27.66
CA THR A 45 3.52 -19.09 -26.77
C THR A 45 3.40 -17.74 -27.47
N GLU A 46 3.97 -17.62 -28.67
CA GLU A 46 3.98 -16.39 -29.45
C GLU A 46 2.60 -16.02 -29.98
N THR A 47 2.19 -14.77 -29.77
CA THR A 47 0.91 -14.22 -30.19
C THR A 47 0.90 -13.86 -31.68
N ASP A 48 2.05 -13.48 -32.26
CA ASP A 48 2.20 -13.16 -33.69
C ASP A 48 1.70 -14.28 -34.62
N THR A 49 1.89 -15.54 -34.20
CA THR A 49 1.41 -16.71 -34.95
C THR A 49 -0.09 -16.58 -35.26
N ASN A 50 -0.89 -16.16 -34.28
CA ASN A 50 -2.33 -15.99 -34.44
C ASN A 50 -2.68 -14.72 -35.23
N THR A 51 -1.86 -13.68 -35.13
CA THR A 51 -1.96 -12.46 -35.94
C THR A 51 -1.84 -12.78 -37.43
N ILE A 52 -0.83 -13.58 -37.81
CA ILE A 52 -0.64 -14.02 -39.20
C ILE A 52 -1.80 -14.93 -39.65
N PHE A 53 -2.27 -15.85 -38.81
CA PHE A 53 -3.43 -16.68 -39.14
C PHE A 53 -4.70 -15.87 -39.36
N GLU A 54 -4.94 -14.83 -38.56
CA GLU A 54 -6.07 -13.92 -38.76
C GLU A 54 -5.93 -13.13 -40.07
N ALA A 55 -4.72 -12.67 -40.40
CA ALA A 55 -4.46 -12.01 -41.68
C ALA A 55 -4.76 -12.93 -42.88
N ILE A 56 -4.37 -14.21 -42.81
CA ILE A 56 -4.69 -15.22 -43.83
C ILE A 56 -6.21 -15.46 -43.89
N ARG A 57 -6.89 -15.56 -42.74
CA ARG A 57 -8.34 -15.75 -42.68
C ARG A 57 -9.09 -14.59 -43.34
N LEU A 58 -8.67 -13.36 -43.08
CA LEU A 58 -9.21 -12.16 -43.73
C LEU A 58 -8.94 -12.18 -45.23
N TYR A 59 -7.72 -12.48 -45.66
CA TYR A 59 -7.41 -12.65 -47.08
C TYR A 59 -8.34 -13.65 -47.76
N ASP A 60 -8.52 -14.83 -47.18
CA ASP A 60 -9.37 -15.89 -47.75
C ASP A 60 -10.83 -15.45 -47.88
N ASN A 61 -11.35 -14.76 -46.86
CA ASN A 61 -12.71 -14.20 -46.89
C ASN A 61 -12.89 -13.18 -48.04
N TYR A 62 -11.94 -12.26 -48.21
CA TYR A 62 -12.00 -11.25 -49.28
C TYR A 62 -11.77 -11.88 -50.66
N LYS A 63 -10.92 -12.90 -50.76
CA LYS A 63 -10.67 -13.63 -52.00
C LYS A 63 -11.91 -14.43 -52.44
N ALA A 64 -12.62 -15.04 -51.50
CA ALA A 64 -13.89 -15.73 -51.77
C ALA A 64 -14.97 -14.77 -52.33
N LEU A 65 -14.95 -13.51 -51.90
CA LEU A 65 -15.79 -12.43 -52.45
C LEU A 65 -15.30 -11.89 -53.80
N ARG A 66 -14.28 -12.50 -54.41
CA ARG A 66 -13.64 -12.08 -55.68
C ARG A 66 -13.09 -10.66 -55.65
N LYS A 67 -12.71 -10.14 -54.48
CA LYS A 67 -12.02 -8.85 -54.34
C LYS A 67 -10.54 -9.01 -54.68
N ASN A 68 -9.91 -7.93 -55.13
CA ASN A 68 -8.47 -7.88 -55.37
C ASN A 68 -7.77 -7.63 -54.02
N VAL A 69 -7.28 -8.72 -53.41
CA VAL A 69 -6.68 -8.71 -52.08
C VAL A 69 -5.31 -9.37 -52.11
N GLU A 70 -4.38 -8.83 -51.33
CA GLU A 70 -3.06 -9.39 -51.06
C GLU A 70 -2.81 -9.43 -49.55
N VAL A 71 -2.08 -10.44 -49.06
CA VAL A 71 -1.70 -10.58 -47.65
C VAL A 71 -0.20 -10.43 -47.49
N VAL A 72 0.22 -9.64 -46.50
CA VAL A 72 1.63 -9.39 -46.22
C VAL A 72 1.87 -9.35 -44.71
N THR A 73 2.98 -9.93 -44.25
CA THR A 73 3.51 -9.66 -42.91
C THR A 73 4.74 -8.79 -43.03
N VAL A 74 4.77 -7.69 -42.29
CA VAL A 74 5.95 -6.81 -42.17
C VAL A 74 6.65 -7.08 -40.85
N VAL A 75 7.97 -7.10 -40.90
CA VAL A 75 8.82 -7.46 -39.77
C VAL A 75 9.72 -6.28 -39.40
N GLY A 76 9.73 -5.96 -38.11
CA GLY A 76 10.50 -4.88 -37.52
C GLY A 76 11.95 -5.26 -37.26
N ASP A 77 12.49 -4.71 -36.17
CA ASP A 77 13.84 -4.93 -35.69
C ASP A 77 13.83 -5.16 -34.18
N GLU A 78 14.77 -5.95 -33.67
CA GLU A 78 14.92 -6.23 -32.23
C GLU A 78 15.00 -4.93 -31.41
N ILE A 79 15.57 -3.87 -32.01
CA ILE A 79 15.58 -2.53 -31.43
C ILE A 79 14.26 -1.81 -31.79
N VAL A 80 13.24 -2.07 -30.97
CA VAL A 80 11.92 -1.43 -31.06
C VAL A 80 12.03 0.09 -30.95
N GLY A 81 11.23 0.81 -31.74
CA GLY A 81 11.26 2.26 -31.87
C GLY A 81 11.74 2.67 -33.25
N VAL A 82 12.56 3.72 -33.34
CA VAL A 82 12.90 4.36 -34.62
C VAL A 82 13.49 3.39 -35.65
N ILE A 83 14.36 2.45 -35.25
CA ILE A 83 15.01 1.51 -36.17
C ILE A 83 13.98 0.55 -36.77
N SER A 84 13.17 -0.09 -35.92
CA SER A 84 12.07 -0.95 -36.34
C SER A 84 11.06 -0.20 -37.21
N ASP A 85 10.62 0.98 -36.77
CA ASP A 85 9.65 1.82 -37.47
C ASP A 85 10.14 2.22 -38.87
N GLU A 86 11.44 2.56 -39.01
CA GLU A 86 12.07 2.85 -40.31
C GLU A 86 12.15 1.61 -41.21
N LYS A 87 12.45 0.43 -40.65
CA LYS A 87 12.51 -0.84 -41.39
C LYS A 87 11.12 -1.18 -41.94
N ILE A 88 10.09 -1.12 -41.10
CA ILE A 88 8.70 -1.37 -41.48
C ILE A 88 8.24 -0.37 -42.55
N ALA A 89 8.59 0.91 -42.41
CA ALA A 89 8.28 1.93 -43.41
C ALA A 89 8.85 1.59 -44.80
N LYS A 90 10.11 1.14 -44.88
CA LYS A 90 10.76 0.73 -46.14
C LYS A 90 10.11 -0.50 -46.76
N GLN A 91 9.74 -1.48 -45.93
CA GLN A 91 9.00 -2.67 -46.39
C GLN A 91 7.65 -2.26 -46.98
N LEU A 92 6.92 -1.38 -46.29
CA LEU A 92 5.63 -0.87 -46.72
C LEU A 92 5.70 -0.10 -48.04
N ASP A 93 6.71 0.78 -48.21
CA ASP A 93 6.92 1.52 -49.46
C ASP A 93 7.10 0.56 -50.65
N SER A 94 7.87 -0.52 -50.45
CA SER A 94 8.10 -1.55 -51.46
C SER A 94 6.82 -2.34 -51.83
N ILE A 95 5.95 -2.59 -50.85
CA ILE A 95 4.67 -3.29 -51.07
C ILE A 95 3.69 -2.38 -51.82
N ILE A 96 3.61 -1.11 -51.45
CA ILE A 96 2.73 -0.13 -52.06
C ILE A 96 3.09 0.08 -53.53
N GLU A 97 4.38 0.14 -53.85
CA GLU A 97 4.84 0.31 -55.24
C GLU A 97 4.38 -0.87 -56.13
N LYS A 98 4.46 -2.10 -55.60
CA LYS A 98 4.10 -3.34 -56.31
C LYS A 98 2.58 -3.53 -56.45
N PHE A 99 1.84 -3.41 -55.35
CA PHE A 99 0.41 -3.78 -55.32
C PHE A 99 -0.54 -2.58 -55.51
N LYS A 100 -0.07 -1.36 -55.21
CA LYS A 100 -0.83 -0.11 -55.28
C LYS A 100 -2.20 -0.20 -54.58
N PRO A 101 -2.24 -0.55 -53.28
CA PRO A 101 -3.49 -0.72 -52.54
C PRO A 101 -4.29 0.57 -52.48
N THR A 102 -5.62 0.46 -52.59
CA THR A 102 -6.55 1.57 -52.36
C THR A 102 -6.99 1.65 -50.90
N GLY A 103 -6.75 0.59 -50.13
CA GLY A 103 -6.86 0.62 -48.67
C GLY A 103 -6.24 -0.60 -48.00
N VAL A 104 -6.05 -0.50 -46.70
CA VAL A 104 -5.36 -1.50 -45.89
C VAL A 104 -6.21 -1.95 -44.70
N ILE A 105 -6.18 -3.25 -44.40
CA ILE A 105 -6.73 -3.85 -43.20
C ILE A 105 -5.54 -4.29 -42.36
N ILE A 106 -5.44 -3.74 -41.16
CA ILE A 106 -4.30 -3.98 -40.26
C ILE A 106 -4.71 -5.05 -39.26
N VAL A 107 -3.82 -6.02 -39.04
CA VAL A 107 -3.98 -7.10 -38.07
C VAL A 107 -2.83 -7.01 -37.08
N THR A 108 -3.15 -6.97 -35.79
CA THR A 108 -2.20 -6.84 -34.67
C THR A 108 -2.74 -7.61 -33.46
N ASP A 109 -1.87 -8.10 -32.59
CA ASP A 109 -2.24 -8.69 -31.31
C ASP A 109 -2.14 -7.71 -30.12
N GLY A 110 -1.47 -6.57 -30.29
CA GLY A 110 -1.02 -5.74 -29.18
C GLY A 110 -1.09 -4.23 -29.38
N ALA A 111 -0.95 -3.50 -28.28
CA ALA A 111 -0.83 -2.05 -28.32
C ALA A 111 0.54 -1.59 -28.87
N GLU A 112 1.55 -2.46 -28.85
CA GLU A 112 2.92 -2.13 -29.30
C GLU A 112 3.03 -1.99 -30.83
N ASP A 113 2.30 -2.78 -31.61
CA ASP A 113 2.27 -2.62 -33.07
C ASP A 113 1.40 -1.46 -33.53
N GLU A 114 0.40 -1.07 -32.72
CA GLU A 114 -0.48 0.05 -33.05
C GLU A 114 0.27 1.39 -33.13
N TYR A 115 1.47 1.48 -32.54
CA TYR A 115 2.35 2.65 -32.74
C TYR A 115 2.79 2.85 -34.20
N ILE A 116 2.69 1.82 -35.05
CA ILE A 116 2.98 1.90 -36.49
C ILE A 116 1.81 2.49 -37.29
N LEU A 117 0.61 2.59 -36.70
CA LEU A 117 -0.59 3.10 -37.38
C LEU A 117 -0.38 4.45 -38.09
N PRO A 118 0.27 5.47 -37.49
CA PRO A 118 0.51 6.75 -38.16
C PRO A 118 1.38 6.60 -39.42
N ILE A 119 2.35 5.67 -39.42
CA ILE A 119 3.25 5.40 -40.55
C ILE A 119 2.49 4.76 -41.71
N ILE A 120 1.55 3.86 -41.42
CA ILE A 120 0.70 3.22 -42.43
C ILE A 120 -0.33 4.22 -42.97
N GLN A 121 -1.01 4.94 -42.08
CA GLN A 121 -2.03 5.94 -42.42
C GLN A 121 -1.48 7.07 -43.30
N SER A 122 -0.21 7.43 -43.14
CA SER A 122 0.42 8.47 -43.97
C SER A 122 0.62 8.04 -45.43
N ARG A 123 0.46 6.76 -45.76
CA ARG A 123 0.74 6.18 -47.08
C ARG A 123 -0.50 5.61 -47.76
N VAL A 124 -1.36 4.93 -47.00
CA VAL A 124 -2.55 4.23 -47.53
C VAL A 124 -3.73 4.42 -46.56
N PRO A 125 -4.96 4.67 -47.07
CA PRO A 125 -6.15 4.73 -46.22
C PRO A 125 -6.38 3.42 -45.46
N VAL A 126 -6.46 3.49 -44.13
CA VAL A 126 -6.79 2.34 -43.28
C VAL A 126 -8.31 2.13 -43.30
N ILE A 127 -8.74 0.98 -43.83
CA ILE A 127 -10.16 0.60 -43.94
C ILE A 127 -10.65 0.03 -42.60
N SER A 128 -9.83 -0.80 -41.96
CA SER A 128 -10.18 -1.50 -40.71
C SER A 128 -8.94 -1.89 -39.93
N LEU A 129 -9.10 -1.98 -38.60
CA LEU A 129 -8.14 -2.57 -37.67
C LEU A 129 -8.77 -3.82 -37.06
N SER A 130 -8.10 -4.97 -37.20
CA SER A 130 -8.51 -6.24 -36.63
C SER A 130 -7.54 -6.61 -35.51
N ARG A 131 -7.98 -6.52 -34.25
CA ARG A 131 -7.16 -6.89 -33.11
C ARG A 131 -7.39 -8.35 -32.72
N VAL A 132 -6.32 -9.15 -32.69
CA VAL A 132 -6.34 -10.55 -32.25
C VAL A 132 -6.04 -10.60 -30.77
N ILE A 133 -7.01 -11.01 -29.95
CA ILE A 133 -6.82 -11.11 -28.49
C ILE A 133 -6.78 -12.59 -28.11
N MET A 134 -5.61 -13.05 -27.66
CA MET A 134 -5.42 -14.38 -27.09
C MET A 134 -6.10 -14.47 -25.72
N LYS A 135 -7.18 -15.25 -25.62
CA LYS A 135 -7.88 -15.49 -24.35
C LYS A 135 -7.16 -16.60 -23.58
N GLN A 136 -6.21 -16.24 -22.74
CA GLN A 136 -5.63 -17.13 -21.73
C GLN A 136 -6.44 -17.01 -20.42
N SER A 137 -6.75 -18.13 -19.75
CA SER A 137 -7.47 -18.08 -18.47
C SER A 137 -6.54 -17.66 -17.33
N GLU A 138 -6.51 -16.36 -17.05
CA GLU A 138 -5.62 -15.63 -16.12
C GLU A 138 -6.05 -15.65 -14.64
N ASN A 139 -7.11 -16.39 -14.27
CA ASN A 139 -7.93 -16.11 -13.07
C ASN A 139 -7.24 -16.14 -11.67
N LEU A 140 -5.97 -16.49 -11.54
CA LEU A 140 -5.26 -16.50 -10.24
C LEU A 140 -4.24 -15.36 -10.06
N GLU A 141 -3.63 -14.86 -11.13
CA GLU A 141 -2.55 -13.88 -11.03
C GLU A 141 -3.09 -12.46 -10.81
N SER A 142 -4.05 -12.04 -11.62
CA SER A 142 -4.71 -10.73 -11.52
C SER A 142 -5.50 -10.57 -10.20
N THR A 143 -6.06 -11.66 -9.67
CA THR A 143 -6.74 -11.67 -8.36
C THR A 143 -5.75 -11.42 -7.21
N TYR A 144 -4.54 -11.99 -7.28
CA TYR A 144 -3.52 -11.79 -6.24
C TYR A 144 -3.04 -10.33 -6.21
N TYR A 145 -2.75 -9.74 -7.37
CA TYR A 145 -2.36 -8.34 -7.45
C TYR A 145 -3.48 -7.40 -7.00
N LEU A 146 -4.73 -7.70 -7.35
CA LEU A 146 -5.88 -6.91 -6.90
C LEU A 146 -6.08 -6.99 -5.37
N ILE A 147 -5.88 -8.16 -4.76
CA ILE A 147 -5.90 -8.30 -3.29
C ILE A 147 -4.74 -7.55 -2.66
N LEU A 148 -3.53 -7.67 -3.21
CA LEU A 148 -2.35 -6.95 -2.73
C LEU A 148 -2.53 -5.43 -2.79
N ASP A 149 -3.03 -4.93 -3.91
CA ASP A 149 -3.25 -3.49 -4.11
C ASP A 149 -4.35 -2.99 -3.18
N PHE A 150 -5.43 -3.76 -3.01
CA PHE A 150 -6.45 -3.47 -2.00
C PHE A 150 -5.88 -3.46 -0.57
N MET A 151 -5.02 -4.42 -0.22
CA MET A 151 -4.36 -4.45 1.09
C MET A 151 -3.41 -3.26 1.28
N ARG A 152 -2.71 -2.83 0.23
CA ARG A 152 -1.87 -1.62 0.26
C ARG A 152 -2.71 -0.37 0.43
N GLU A 153 -3.85 -0.27 -0.24
CA GLU A 153 -4.81 0.83 -0.10
C GLU A 153 -5.39 0.88 1.32
N ILE A 154 -5.74 -0.27 1.91
CA ILE A 154 -6.19 -0.35 3.31
C ILE A 154 -5.14 0.24 4.26
N VAL A 155 -3.86 -0.09 4.09
CA VAL A 155 -2.81 0.36 5.00
C VAL A 155 -2.47 1.85 4.80
N SER A 156 -2.55 2.34 3.56
CA SER A 156 -2.18 3.72 3.23
C SER A 156 -3.26 4.74 3.58
N ASP A 157 -4.55 4.45 3.32
CA ASP A 157 -5.64 5.35 3.68
C ASP A 157 -5.94 5.24 5.19
N THR A 158 -5.67 6.31 5.92
CA THR A 158 -5.88 6.37 7.38
C THR A 158 -7.34 6.11 7.79
N LYS A 159 -8.34 6.51 6.99
CA LYS A 159 -9.75 6.23 7.30
C LYS A 159 -10.07 4.75 7.11
N LEU A 160 -9.57 4.18 6.00
CA LEU A 160 -9.84 2.79 5.63
C LEU A 160 -9.08 1.82 6.54
N SER A 161 -7.82 2.12 6.88
CA SER A 161 -7.00 1.39 7.86
C SER A 161 -7.67 1.32 9.23
N ARG A 162 -8.21 2.44 9.72
CA ARG A 162 -8.94 2.47 11.01
C ARG A 162 -10.18 1.61 10.99
N LEU A 163 -10.92 1.62 9.88
CA LEU A 163 -12.17 0.85 9.76
C LEU A 163 -11.90 -0.64 9.60
N VAL A 164 -10.97 -1.03 8.73
CA VAL A 164 -10.71 -2.42 8.34
C VAL A 164 -9.75 -3.14 9.28
N LEU A 165 -8.75 -2.44 9.84
CA LEU A 165 -7.78 -3.02 10.79
C LEU A 165 -8.04 -2.56 12.22
N GLY A 166 -8.31 -1.27 12.41
CA GLY A 166 -8.48 -0.67 13.74
C GLY A 166 -9.70 -1.18 14.51
N ILE A 167 -10.90 -1.17 13.91
CA ILE A 167 -12.13 -1.65 14.55
C ILE A 167 -12.05 -3.16 14.89
N PRO A 168 -11.63 -4.05 13.98
CA PRO A 168 -11.39 -5.45 14.34
C PRO A 168 -10.30 -5.62 15.39
N GLY A 169 -9.23 -4.80 15.34
CA GLY A 169 -8.21 -4.76 16.38
C GLY A 169 -8.78 -4.46 17.76
N LEU A 170 -9.64 -3.44 17.87
CA LEU A 170 -10.38 -3.12 19.11
C LEU A 170 -11.25 -4.30 19.56
N ALA A 171 -11.99 -4.93 18.65
CA ALA A 171 -12.83 -6.08 18.98
C ALA A 171 -12.00 -7.26 19.52
N LEU A 172 -10.81 -7.52 18.97
CA LEU A 172 -9.90 -8.55 19.45
C LEU A 172 -9.28 -8.20 20.82
N ILE A 173 -9.01 -6.93 21.10
CA ILE A 173 -8.62 -6.47 22.44
C ILE A 173 -9.77 -6.68 23.43
N LEU A 174 -11.00 -6.35 23.07
CA LEU A 174 -12.16 -6.62 23.91
C LEU A 174 -12.34 -8.12 24.16
N TYR A 175 -12.10 -8.94 23.15
CA TYR A 175 -12.08 -10.40 23.28
C TYR A 175 -10.95 -10.89 24.20
N MET A 176 -9.78 -10.26 24.17
CA MET A 176 -8.69 -10.55 25.11
C MET A 176 -9.12 -10.31 26.57
N LEU A 177 -9.87 -9.22 26.81
CA LEU A 177 -10.28 -8.80 28.15
C LEU A 177 -11.48 -9.60 28.68
N LEU A 178 -12.48 -9.87 27.84
CA LEU A 178 -13.78 -10.42 28.24
C LEU A 178 -14.01 -11.87 27.79
N GLY A 179 -13.16 -12.40 26.89
CA GLY A 179 -13.34 -13.71 26.30
C GLY A 179 -12.95 -14.89 27.21
N PRO A 180 -13.61 -16.04 27.07
CA PRO A 180 -13.24 -17.27 27.77
C PRO A 180 -11.88 -17.83 27.31
N HIS A 181 -11.33 -18.77 28.09
CA HIS A 181 -9.98 -19.37 28.08
C HIS A 181 -9.09 -19.43 26.80
N SER A 182 -7.80 -19.66 27.09
CA SER A 182 -6.66 -20.13 26.28
C SER A 182 -6.20 -19.27 25.10
N TRP A 183 -7.07 -18.90 24.16
CA TRP A 183 -6.66 -18.19 22.95
C TRP A 183 -6.74 -16.67 23.06
N ARG A 184 -7.34 -16.14 24.13
CA ARG A 184 -7.51 -14.70 24.38
C ARG A 184 -6.21 -13.90 24.28
N VAL A 185 -5.08 -14.47 24.70
CA VAL A 185 -3.76 -13.80 24.64
C VAL A 185 -3.28 -13.71 23.19
N ILE A 186 -3.49 -14.76 22.39
CA ILE A 186 -3.10 -14.79 20.97
C ILE A 186 -3.92 -13.77 20.18
N PHE A 187 -5.23 -13.76 20.37
CA PHE A 187 -6.13 -12.78 19.76
C PHE A 187 -5.85 -11.36 20.27
N GLY A 188 -5.48 -11.20 21.54
CA GLY A 188 -5.05 -9.92 22.09
C GLY A 188 -3.79 -9.38 21.43
N ILE A 189 -2.76 -10.21 21.27
CA ILE A 189 -1.53 -9.84 20.56
C ILE A 189 -1.83 -9.46 19.11
N ALA A 190 -2.67 -10.25 18.42
CA ALA A 190 -3.12 -9.92 17.07
C ALA A 190 -3.92 -8.61 17.03
N GLY A 191 -4.77 -8.36 18.02
CA GLY A 191 -5.52 -7.12 18.17
C GLY A 191 -4.61 -5.91 18.36
N PHE A 192 -3.59 -6.03 19.21
CA PHE A 192 -2.58 -4.98 19.39
C PHE A 192 -1.83 -4.69 18.09
N PHE A 193 -1.41 -5.71 17.36
CA PHE A 193 -0.76 -5.54 16.06
C PHE A 193 -1.66 -4.80 15.06
N LEU A 194 -2.93 -5.21 14.97
CA LEU A 194 -3.92 -4.56 14.10
C LEU A 194 -4.24 -3.13 14.52
N LEU A 195 -4.22 -2.81 15.82
CA LEU A 195 -4.37 -1.43 16.28
C LEU A 195 -3.19 -0.56 15.87
N ILE A 196 -1.95 -1.06 16.00
CA ILE A 196 -0.76 -0.32 15.60
C ILE A 196 -0.85 0.03 14.11
N LYS A 197 -1.14 -0.96 13.26
CA LYS A 197 -1.31 -0.78 11.81
C LYS A 197 -2.53 0.09 11.46
N GLY A 198 -3.66 -0.16 12.11
CA GLY A 198 -4.95 0.49 11.87
C GLY A 198 -4.93 1.99 12.18
N PHE A 199 -4.21 2.38 13.23
CA PHE A 199 -4.07 3.78 13.62
C PHE A 199 -2.77 4.43 13.13
N GLN A 200 -1.95 3.70 12.34
CA GLN A 200 -0.67 4.16 11.81
C GLN A 200 0.27 4.67 12.92
N LEU A 201 0.29 3.96 14.06
CA LEU A 201 1.02 4.35 15.26
C LEU A 201 2.54 4.21 15.09
N GLU A 202 3.01 3.51 14.06
CA GLU A 202 4.43 3.26 13.80
C GLU A 202 5.23 4.56 13.71
N SER A 203 4.67 5.56 13.01
CA SER A 203 5.31 6.87 12.85
C SER A 203 5.56 7.60 14.18
N TYR A 204 4.73 7.34 15.19
CA TYR A 204 4.91 7.92 16.53
C TYR A 204 6.02 7.19 17.31
N PHE A 205 6.08 5.86 17.18
CA PHE A 205 7.16 5.07 17.78
C PHE A 205 8.53 5.40 17.16
N GLU A 206 8.59 5.52 15.84
CA GLU A 206 9.82 5.90 15.12
C GLU A 206 10.32 7.29 15.56
N LYS A 207 9.41 8.28 15.64
CA LYS A 207 9.75 9.62 16.15
C LYS A 207 10.26 9.57 17.59
N GLY A 208 9.60 8.80 18.45
CA GLY A 208 10.04 8.63 19.84
C GLY A 208 11.41 7.98 19.95
N TYR A 209 11.69 6.97 19.11
CA TYR A 209 12.98 6.30 19.07
C TYR A 209 14.11 7.22 18.57
N GLU A 210 13.87 7.97 17.49
CA GLU A 210 14.85 8.94 16.98
C GLU A 210 15.08 10.10 17.96
N GLU A 211 14.05 10.54 18.69
CA GLU A 211 14.21 11.52 19.77
C GLU A 211 15.08 10.96 20.90
N PHE A 212 14.85 9.70 21.31
CA PHE A 212 15.66 9.03 22.33
C PHE A 212 17.13 8.92 21.90
N LYS A 213 17.38 8.49 20.66
CA LYS A 213 18.72 8.37 20.08
C LYS A 213 19.42 9.73 19.95
N THR A 214 18.70 10.76 19.51
CA THR A 214 19.23 12.12 19.39
C THR A 214 19.60 12.67 20.77
N SER A 215 18.76 12.42 21.77
CA SER A 215 19.00 12.84 23.16
C SER A 215 20.21 12.12 23.76
N PHE A 216 20.44 10.85 23.42
CA PHE A 216 21.62 10.09 23.80
C PHE A 216 22.91 10.66 23.17
N ILE A 217 22.90 10.89 21.86
CA ILE A 217 24.07 11.39 21.11
C ILE A 217 24.42 12.82 21.53
N ALA A 218 23.41 13.66 21.76
CA ALA A 218 23.57 15.05 22.16
C ALA A 218 23.85 15.24 23.67
N GLY A 219 23.92 14.16 24.45
CA GLY A 219 24.21 14.22 25.89
C GLY A 219 23.16 14.97 26.70
N LYS A 220 21.89 14.94 26.26
CA LYS A 220 20.80 15.69 26.88
C LYS A 220 20.37 15.10 28.23
N ILE A 221 19.80 15.94 29.11
CA ILE A 221 19.34 15.52 30.44
C ILE A 221 18.10 14.60 30.32
N SER A 222 17.31 14.74 29.25
CA SER A 222 16.23 13.80 28.90
C SER A 222 16.71 12.36 28.80
N PHE A 223 17.93 12.08 28.34
CA PHE A 223 18.40 10.70 28.22
C PHE A 223 18.46 10.00 29.59
N PHE A 224 19.10 10.64 30.58
CA PHE A 224 19.23 10.07 31.92
C PHE A 224 17.88 9.93 32.62
N THR A 225 17.01 10.91 32.46
CA THR A 225 15.67 10.88 33.04
C THR A 225 14.75 9.86 32.35
N TYR A 226 14.91 9.62 31.05
CA TYR A 226 14.24 8.51 30.34
C TYR A 226 14.73 7.15 30.85
N ALA A 227 16.02 6.99 31.13
CA ALA A 227 16.54 5.77 31.74
C ALA A 227 15.93 5.52 33.13
N VAL A 228 15.87 6.56 33.98
CA VAL A 228 15.22 6.47 35.29
C VAL A 228 13.71 6.18 35.15
N ALA A 229 13.03 6.82 34.20
CA ALA A 229 11.62 6.57 33.93
C ALA A 229 11.35 5.12 33.48
N MET A 230 12.23 4.53 32.67
CA MET A 230 12.15 3.10 32.30
C MET A 230 12.30 2.19 33.51
N ILE A 231 13.25 2.49 34.41
CA ILE A 231 13.43 1.72 35.66
C ILE A 231 12.19 1.83 36.54
N LEU A 232 11.66 3.04 36.74
CA LEU A 232 10.43 3.27 37.52
C LEU A 232 9.22 2.55 36.92
N THR A 233 9.13 2.53 35.58
CA THR A 233 8.06 1.80 34.88
C THR A 233 8.18 0.29 35.13
N ALA A 234 9.39 -0.26 35.02
CA ALA A 234 9.64 -1.68 35.32
C ALA A 234 9.31 -2.02 36.78
N LEU A 235 9.68 -1.15 37.72
CA LEU A 235 9.30 -1.30 39.13
C LEU A 235 7.78 -1.24 39.32
N GLY A 236 7.08 -0.34 38.64
CA GLY A 236 5.62 -0.28 38.65
C GLY A 236 4.97 -1.58 38.18
N LEU A 237 5.49 -2.20 37.11
CA LEU A 237 5.02 -3.52 36.64
C LEU A 237 5.23 -4.61 37.69
N ILE A 238 6.40 -4.63 38.35
CA ILE A 238 6.72 -5.62 39.38
C ILE A 238 5.84 -5.42 40.62
N MET A 239 5.67 -4.19 41.07
CA MET A 239 4.87 -3.84 42.24
C MET A 239 3.38 -4.09 42.01
N GLY A 240 2.85 -3.69 40.85
CA GLY A 240 1.48 -4.01 40.46
C GLY A 240 1.24 -5.53 40.42
N ARG A 241 2.18 -6.29 39.85
CA ARG A 241 2.08 -7.76 39.83
C ARG A 241 2.13 -8.35 41.25
N ALA A 242 3.02 -7.84 42.11
CA ALA A 242 3.14 -8.30 43.48
C ALA A 242 1.84 -8.05 44.26
N GLU A 243 1.27 -6.84 44.15
CA GLU A 243 0.02 -6.47 44.81
C GLU A 243 -1.16 -7.32 44.32
N ALA A 244 -1.23 -7.56 43.00
CA ALA A 244 -2.25 -8.41 42.40
C ALA A 244 -2.15 -9.88 42.89
N LEU A 245 -0.93 -10.42 43.01
CA LEU A 245 -0.72 -11.80 43.48
C LEU A 245 -0.98 -11.98 44.98
N ASN A 246 -0.82 -10.93 45.78
CA ASN A 246 -1.11 -10.97 47.22
C ASN A 246 -2.60 -11.26 47.52
N GLN A 247 -3.50 -11.02 46.57
CA GLN A 247 -4.94 -11.24 46.71
C GLN A 247 -5.38 -12.68 46.41
N GLY A 248 -4.45 -13.59 46.08
CA GLY A 248 -4.72 -15.01 45.86
C GLY A 248 -5.10 -15.36 44.42
N THR A 249 -5.77 -16.50 44.22
CA THR A 249 -6.16 -17.00 42.89
C THR A 249 -7.53 -16.42 42.50
N MET A 250 -7.53 -15.40 41.64
CA MET A 250 -8.74 -14.71 41.17
C MET A 250 -8.94 -14.92 39.67
N SER A 251 -10.08 -14.49 39.13
CA SER A 251 -10.27 -14.36 37.68
C SER A 251 -9.32 -13.30 37.12
N ASN A 252 -8.88 -13.46 35.87
CA ASN A 252 -7.98 -12.50 35.19
C ASN A 252 -8.47 -11.04 35.22
N ILE A 253 -9.79 -10.82 35.23
CA ILE A 253 -10.39 -9.48 35.24
C ILE A 253 -10.30 -8.84 36.63
N ASP A 254 -10.44 -9.64 37.68
CA ASP A 254 -10.44 -9.17 39.07
C ASP A 254 -9.03 -8.80 39.55
N TYR A 255 -7.98 -9.20 38.83
CA TYR A 255 -6.59 -8.77 39.10
C TYR A 255 -6.29 -7.33 38.68
N LEU A 256 -7.05 -6.77 37.74
CA LEU A 256 -6.74 -5.48 37.14
C LEU A 256 -6.77 -4.31 38.14
N PRO A 257 -7.79 -4.19 39.03
CA PRO A 257 -7.83 -3.12 40.02
C PRO A 257 -6.60 -3.12 40.94
N TYR A 258 -6.26 -4.28 41.51
CA TYR A 258 -5.11 -4.42 42.41
C TYR A 258 -3.78 -4.14 41.72
N PHE A 259 -3.64 -4.58 40.46
CA PHE A 259 -2.48 -4.25 39.66
C PHE A 259 -2.34 -2.75 39.44
N LEU A 260 -3.44 -2.06 39.10
CA LEU A 260 -3.44 -0.61 38.92
C LEU A 260 -3.07 0.10 40.22
N THR A 261 -3.68 -0.28 41.35
CA THR A 261 -3.40 0.33 42.65
C THR A 261 -1.92 0.19 43.04
N GLY A 262 -1.29 -0.96 42.78
CA GLY A 262 0.14 -1.18 43.07
C GLY A 262 1.13 -0.53 42.08
N SER A 263 0.69 -0.17 40.87
CA SER A 263 1.58 0.31 39.79
C SER A 263 1.44 1.80 39.47
N ILE A 264 0.28 2.41 39.73
CA ILE A 264 -0.09 3.72 39.20
C ILE A 264 0.84 4.85 39.65
N ASP A 265 1.27 4.84 40.90
CA ASP A 265 2.14 5.89 41.43
C ASP A 265 3.54 5.80 40.80
N PHE A 266 4.05 4.59 40.54
CA PHE A 266 5.31 4.39 39.82
C PHE A 266 5.22 4.89 38.38
N PHE A 267 4.12 4.62 37.67
CA PHE A 267 3.90 5.15 36.32
C PHE A 267 3.78 6.67 36.30
N MET A 268 3.10 7.26 37.29
CA MET A 268 3.03 8.70 37.46
C MET A 268 4.43 9.30 37.65
N PHE A 269 5.23 8.77 38.56
CA PHE A 269 6.59 9.25 38.79
C PHE A 269 7.49 9.08 37.56
N ALA A 270 7.39 7.94 36.87
CA ALA A 270 8.12 7.70 35.62
C ALA A 270 7.80 8.78 34.58
N ALA A 271 6.51 9.07 34.36
CA ALA A 271 6.07 10.08 33.41
C ALA A 271 6.52 11.49 33.82
N ILE A 272 6.41 11.86 35.09
CA ILE A 272 6.86 13.17 35.59
C ILE A 272 8.36 13.33 35.43
N VAL A 273 9.17 12.32 35.78
CA VAL A 273 10.63 12.36 35.63
C VAL A 273 11.03 12.54 34.16
N ALA A 274 10.39 11.81 33.25
CA ALA A 274 10.62 11.98 31.81
C ALA A 274 10.25 13.39 31.31
N ILE A 275 9.12 13.94 31.77
CA ILE A 275 8.70 15.30 31.41
C ILE A 275 9.66 16.35 31.98
N ILE A 276 10.14 16.19 33.21
CA ILE A 276 11.10 17.10 33.84
C ILE A 276 12.41 17.13 33.03
N GLY A 277 12.96 15.98 32.65
CA GLY A 277 14.17 15.94 31.83
C GLY A 277 14.02 16.67 30.51
N LYS A 278 12.90 16.44 29.82
CA LYS A 278 12.58 17.15 28.57
C LYS A 278 12.34 18.64 28.79
N SER A 279 11.79 19.03 29.94
CA SER A 279 11.61 20.44 30.33
C SER A 279 12.95 21.15 30.53
N ILE A 280 13.92 20.45 31.13
CA ILE A 280 15.28 20.98 31.33
C ILE A 280 15.98 21.14 29.98
N ASP A 281 15.87 20.18 29.07
CA ASP A 281 16.46 20.34 27.73
C ASP A 281 15.80 21.48 26.95
N ALA A 282 14.47 21.62 27.06
CA ALA A 282 13.76 22.74 26.45
C ALA A 282 14.16 24.10 27.04
N LEU A 283 14.45 24.16 28.34
CA LEU A 283 15.02 25.35 29.00
C LEU A 283 16.37 25.72 28.39
N VAL A 284 17.24 24.74 28.19
CA VAL A 284 18.58 24.92 27.59
C VAL A 284 18.48 25.35 26.12
N GLU A 285 17.48 24.85 25.39
CA GLU A 285 17.24 25.16 23.98
C GLU A 285 16.40 26.44 23.75
N GLY A 286 15.97 27.13 24.82
CA GLY A 286 15.15 28.34 24.73
C GLY A 286 13.71 28.09 24.24
N LEU A 287 13.23 26.86 24.34
CA LEU A 287 11.90 26.44 23.92
C LEU A 287 10.83 26.75 25.00
N PRO A 288 9.57 26.95 24.59
CA PRO A 288 8.50 27.29 25.53
C PRO A 288 8.17 26.14 26.52
N LEU A 289 8.27 26.44 27.82
CA LEU A 289 8.10 25.45 28.89
C LEU A 289 6.65 25.15 29.27
N TYR A 290 5.73 26.04 28.93
CA TYR A 290 4.33 25.92 29.36
C TYR A 290 3.71 24.58 28.94
N LYS A 291 4.15 24.01 27.80
CA LYS A 291 3.70 22.71 27.30
C LYS A 291 3.97 21.58 28.30
N TYR A 292 5.13 21.61 28.95
CA TYR A 292 5.53 20.58 29.91
C TYR A 292 4.80 20.72 31.25
N GLY A 293 4.58 21.95 31.73
CA GLY A 293 3.76 22.19 32.92
C GLY A 293 2.33 21.65 32.75
N VAL A 294 1.77 21.85 31.55
CA VAL A 294 0.45 21.30 31.21
C VAL A 294 0.46 19.77 31.14
N LEU A 295 1.51 19.15 30.59
CA LEU A 295 1.67 17.69 30.58
C LEU A 295 1.75 17.11 32.00
N ILE A 296 2.42 17.78 32.94
CA ILE A 296 2.46 17.35 34.35
C ILE A 296 1.06 17.36 34.98
N ILE A 297 0.28 18.44 34.78
CA ILE A 297 -1.10 18.52 35.28
C ILE A 297 -1.95 17.41 34.67
N PHE A 298 -1.77 17.12 33.39
CA PHE A 298 -2.47 16.03 32.71
C PHE A 298 -2.13 14.65 33.30
N VAL A 299 -0.86 14.37 33.57
CA VAL A 299 -0.41 13.12 34.21
C VAL A 299 -0.99 12.96 35.61
N ILE A 300 -1.02 14.05 36.40
CA ILE A 300 -1.63 14.05 37.75
C ILE A 300 -3.14 13.76 37.65
N ALA A 301 -3.82 14.37 36.69
CA ALA A 301 -5.24 14.15 36.45
C ALA A 301 -5.53 12.69 36.07
N LEU A 302 -4.71 12.10 35.18
CA LEU A 302 -4.81 10.67 34.83
C LEU A 302 -4.61 9.78 36.06
N ARG A 303 -3.57 10.04 36.87
CA ARG A 303 -3.33 9.28 38.11
C ARG A 303 -4.55 9.30 39.02
N LEU A 304 -5.18 10.46 39.19
CA LEU A 304 -6.38 10.63 40.02
C LEU A 304 -7.57 9.83 39.47
N ILE A 305 -7.79 9.86 38.15
CA ILE A 305 -8.87 9.09 37.50
C ILE A 305 -8.65 7.59 37.67
N PHE A 306 -7.47 7.10 37.28
CA PHE A 306 -7.17 5.67 37.30
C PHE A 306 -7.12 5.11 38.73
N SER A 307 -6.61 5.86 39.72
CA SER A 307 -6.64 5.41 41.12
C SER A 307 -8.07 5.33 41.66
N SER A 308 -8.92 6.28 41.27
CA SER A 308 -10.33 6.29 41.68
C SER A 308 -11.09 5.11 41.07
N VAL A 309 -10.85 4.78 39.81
CA VAL A 309 -11.43 3.60 39.15
C VAL A 309 -10.95 2.32 39.84
N ALA A 310 -9.65 2.19 40.09
CA ALA A 310 -9.10 1.01 40.75
C ALA A 310 -9.70 0.81 42.16
N LEU A 311 -9.70 1.85 43.00
CA LEU A 311 -10.26 1.80 44.35
C LEU A 311 -11.78 1.56 44.38
N PHE A 312 -12.51 2.08 43.40
CA PHE A 312 -13.95 1.83 43.27
C PHE A 312 -14.22 0.37 42.88
N LEU A 313 -13.44 -0.19 41.97
CA LEU A 313 -13.55 -1.61 41.59
C LEU A 313 -13.12 -2.55 42.72
N GLU A 314 -12.25 -2.11 43.63
CA GLU A 314 -11.90 -2.84 44.87
C GLU A 314 -12.96 -2.69 45.99
N ASP A 315 -14.07 -1.97 45.75
CA ASP A 315 -15.10 -1.63 46.73
C ASP A 315 -14.55 -0.86 47.96
N LYS A 316 -13.40 -0.19 47.80
CA LYS A 316 -12.74 0.63 48.83
C LYS A 316 -13.14 2.10 48.79
N LEU A 317 -13.92 2.52 47.78
CA LEU A 317 -14.28 3.92 47.54
C LEU A 317 -15.80 4.10 47.45
N ALA A 318 -16.34 5.02 48.25
CA ALA A 318 -17.75 5.38 48.19
C ALA A 318 -18.11 6.04 46.83
N LYS A 319 -19.33 5.78 46.35
CA LYS A 319 -19.85 6.28 45.05
C LYS A 319 -19.73 7.80 44.91
N ASP A 320 -20.01 8.56 45.96
CA ASP A 320 -19.97 10.03 45.92
C ASP A 320 -18.53 10.56 45.78
N ILE A 321 -17.58 9.92 46.49
CA ILE A 321 -16.16 10.27 46.40
C ILE A 321 -15.61 9.90 45.03
N PHE A 322 -16.00 8.75 44.48
CA PHE A 322 -15.65 8.35 43.12
C PHE A 322 -16.16 9.35 42.07
N ALA A 323 -17.42 9.75 42.14
CA ALA A 323 -17.99 10.73 41.22
C ALA A 323 -17.26 12.08 41.30
N LEU A 324 -16.94 12.53 42.52
CA LEU A 324 -16.19 13.76 42.75
C LEU A 324 -14.78 13.68 42.16
N THR A 325 -14.04 12.61 42.41
CA THR A 325 -12.65 12.47 41.92
C THR A 325 -12.59 12.38 40.41
N ILE A 326 -13.49 11.62 39.76
CA ILE A 326 -13.60 11.59 38.30
C ILE A 326 -13.90 12.97 37.74
N THR A 327 -14.83 13.71 38.35
CA THR A 327 -15.17 15.07 37.90
C THR A 327 -13.98 16.02 38.03
N VAL A 328 -13.26 15.99 39.15
CA VAL A 328 -12.04 16.80 39.35
C VAL A 328 -10.96 16.42 38.34
N GLY A 329 -10.74 15.13 38.09
CA GLY A 329 -9.79 14.66 37.09
C GLY A 329 -10.15 15.12 35.67
N LEU A 330 -11.44 15.08 35.30
CA LEU A 330 -11.92 15.57 34.02
C LEU A 330 -11.75 17.09 33.88
N VAL A 331 -12.04 17.87 34.93
CA VAL A 331 -11.81 19.31 34.92
C VAL A 331 -10.32 19.62 34.74
N LEU A 332 -9.43 18.92 35.44
CA LEU A 332 -7.98 19.11 35.29
C LEU A 332 -7.48 18.75 33.88
N THR A 333 -8.00 17.68 33.27
CA THR A 333 -7.64 17.33 31.88
C THR A 333 -8.17 18.36 30.87
N ILE A 334 -9.37 18.90 31.06
CA ILE A 334 -9.92 19.99 30.24
C ILE A 334 -9.07 21.26 30.37
N VAL A 335 -8.71 21.65 31.59
CA VAL A 335 -7.84 22.81 31.86
C VAL A 335 -6.48 22.62 31.18
N ALA A 336 -5.90 21.42 31.27
CA ALA A 336 -4.68 21.09 30.56
C ALA A 336 -4.86 21.22 29.03
N PHE A 337 -5.93 20.67 28.47
CA PHE A 337 -6.18 20.73 27.03
C PHE A 337 -6.40 22.16 26.52
N ILE A 338 -7.14 22.98 27.27
CA ILE A 338 -7.32 24.41 26.98
C ILE A 338 -5.99 25.15 27.09
N GLY A 339 -5.16 24.80 28.08
CA GLY A 339 -3.81 25.34 28.24
C GLY A 339 -2.93 25.09 27.00
N ILE A 340 -3.03 23.92 26.36
CA ILE A 340 -2.32 23.58 25.12
C ILE A 340 -2.83 24.38 23.91
N LYS A 341 -4.16 24.51 23.75
CA LYS A 341 -4.77 25.21 22.61
C LYS A 341 -4.71 26.74 22.72
N GLY A 342 -4.90 27.29 23.92
CA GLY A 342 -4.95 28.73 24.18
C GLY A 342 -3.62 29.44 23.95
N THR A 343 -2.51 28.71 24.04
CA THR A 343 -1.16 29.24 23.80
C THR A 343 -0.71 29.08 22.35
N GLY A 344 -1.26 28.13 21.59
CA GLY A 344 -1.03 28.00 20.15
C GLY A 344 -1.52 29.23 19.37
N LYS A 345 -2.66 29.81 19.78
CA LYS A 345 -3.20 31.04 19.19
C LYS A 345 -2.39 32.31 19.49
N LYS A 346 -1.61 32.35 20.57
CA LYS A 346 -0.76 33.51 20.91
C LYS A 346 0.56 33.53 20.13
N ALA A 347 1.05 32.37 19.69
CA ALA A 347 2.29 32.25 18.93
C ALA A 347 2.14 32.58 17.42
N GLU A 348 0.92 32.67 16.89
CA GLU A 348 0.66 33.13 15.51
C GLU A 348 0.44 34.65 15.39
N ILE A 349 0.39 35.38 16.51
CA ILE A 349 0.07 36.83 16.55
C ILE A 349 1.28 37.68 17.02
N THR A 350 2.44 37.06 17.23
CA THR A 350 3.71 37.75 17.50
C THR A 350 4.74 37.24 16.51
#